data_AF-A0A7X8WU39-F1
#
_entry.id   AF-A0A7X8WU39-F1
#
_cell.length_a   1.000
_cell.length_b   1.000
_cell.length_c   1.000
_cell.angle_alpha   90.00
_cell.angle_beta   90.00
_cell.angle_gamma   90.00
#
_symmetry.space_group_name_H-M   'P 1'
#
loop_
_entity.id
_entity.type
_entity.pdbx_description
1 polymer ?
#
loop_
_entity_poly.entity_id
_entity_poly.type
_entity_poly.pdbx_seq_one_letter_code
_entity_poly.pdbx_strand_id
1 'polypeptide(L)'
;VTYMRSIPEDERDETYEADADISPSAIDGELVDRLALLEPTGQDFGKAVFLIRRFLIEDTSRVGDGRHFKMRLRSNDVSMQSFDAILFHGGDESFFYDTGDVVDVLATPEWNVWQGRATIQLTTEAIRPSCGNEDARAFEGFQRFIEMPSSEDMAMRMTMKPMHFTALWLFLEQLGADGDGQIVFSPSRLAWVVSHRYNVEADAFAVLAILSIFSDVGLCHLERTESDYVVFKPEKPSGDRPSLTSSPLWEMLCRYGLLSDDL
;
A
#
# COMPACT_ATOMS: atom_id res chain seq x y z
N VAL A 1 -13.62 2.17 8.40
CA VAL A 1 -12.64 3.24 8.11
C VAL A 1 -11.96 3.73 9.39
N THR A 2 -11.50 2.83 10.26
CA THR A 2 -10.93 3.20 11.58
C THR A 2 -9.39 3.15 11.57
N TYR A 3 -8.76 2.77 10.46
CA TYR A 3 -7.31 2.52 10.38
C TYR A 3 -6.49 3.67 9.78
N MET A 4 -7.07 4.86 9.60
CA MET A 4 -6.41 5.96 8.91
C MET A 4 -6.34 7.19 9.80
N ARG A 5 -5.63 7.11 10.93
CA ARG A 5 -5.22 8.27 11.72
C ARG A 5 -3.72 8.33 11.82
N SER A 6 -3.21 9.55 12.00
CA SER A 6 -1.94 9.73 12.69
C SER A 6 -2.04 8.92 13.93
N ILE A 7 -1.16 7.97 14.06
CA ILE A 7 -0.89 7.46 15.37
C ILE A 7 0.37 8.22 15.82
N PRO A 8 0.27 9.14 16.78
CA PRO A 8 1.42 9.70 17.50
C PRO A 8 2.46 8.61 17.80
N GLU A 9 3.75 8.94 17.83
CA GLU A 9 4.82 7.94 17.98
C GLU A 9 4.67 7.08 19.25
N ASP A 10 4.05 7.64 20.29
CA ASP A 10 3.66 7.03 21.56
C ASP A 10 2.34 6.25 21.53
N GLU A 11 1.52 6.46 20.52
CA GLU A 11 0.28 5.71 20.28
C GLU A 11 0.47 4.61 19.22
N ARG A 12 1.65 4.53 18.53
CA ARG A 12 1.97 3.56 17.45
C ARG A 12 1.78 2.14 17.98
N ASP A 13 0.53 1.70 18.01
CA ASP A 13 0.14 0.44 18.61
C ASP A 13 0.59 -0.66 17.65
N GLU A 14 1.63 -1.36 18.11
CA GLU A 14 2.11 -2.67 17.67
C GLU A 14 2.93 -2.67 16.36
N THR A 15 4.25 -2.57 16.52
CA THR A 15 5.18 -3.18 15.57
C THR A 15 4.85 -4.67 15.47
N TYR A 16 4.46 -5.14 14.29
CA TYR A 16 4.33 -6.58 14.09
C TYR A 16 5.72 -7.21 14.05
N GLU A 17 5.96 -8.16 14.95
CA GLU A 17 7.17 -8.96 14.96
C GLU A 17 6.89 -10.31 14.27
N ALA A 18 7.82 -10.72 13.40
CA ALA A 18 7.84 -12.07 12.87
C ALA A 18 8.85 -12.90 13.68
N ASP A 19 8.50 -14.14 14.01
CA ASP A 19 9.45 -15.09 14.60
C ASP A 19 10.54 -15.47 13.61
N ALA A 20 10.19 -15.56 12.32
CA ALA A 20 11.14 -15.81 11.24
C ALA A 20 10.61 -15.39 9.86
N ASP A 21 11.54 -15.12 8.95
CA ASP A 21 11.28 -15.04 7.51
C ASP A 21 11.31 -16.46 6.93
N ILE A 22 10.28 -16.86 6.18
CA ILE A 22 10.28 -18.14 5.45
C ILE A 22 9.91 -17.96 3.98
N SER A 23 10.45 -18.84 3.14
CA SER A 23 10.04 -18.94 1.74
C SER A 23 8.64 -19.56 1.64
N PRO A 24 7.78 -19.14 0.69
CA PRO A 24 6.52 -19.83 0.42
C PRO A 24 6.69 -21.34 0.19
N SER A 25 7.79 -21.74 -0.47
CA SER A 25 8.13 -23.15 -0.71
C SER A 25 8.39 -23.99 0.56
N ALA A 26 8.59 -23.35 1.71
CA ALA A 26 8.77 -24.03 3.00
C ALA A 26 7.42 -24.35 3.68
N ILE A 27 6.30 -23.86 3.12
CA ILE A 27 4.97 -24.06 3.68
C ILE A 27 4.44 -25.40 3.18
N ASP A 28 4.54 -26.41 4.04
CA ASP A 28 4.00 -27.74 3.79
C ASP A 28 3.34 -28.32 5.05
N GLY A 29 2.79 -29.53 4.93
CA GLY A 29 2.10 -30.18 6.04
C GLY A 29 3.02 -30.50 7.22
N GLU A 30 4.31 -30.75 6.97
CA GLU A 30 5.28 -31.04 8.02
C GLU A 30 5.56 -29.78 8.87
N LEU A 31 5.68 -28.61 8.23
CA LEU A 31 5.77 -27.35 8.95
C LEU A 31 4.54 -27.15 9.85
N VAL A 32 3.33 -27.30 9.32
CA VAL A 32 2.09 -27.09 10.08
C VAL A 32 1.98 -28.09 11.24
N ASP A 33 2.31 -29.36 11.02
CA ASP A 33 2.29 -30.40 12.07
C ASP A 33 3.30 -30.08 13.18
N ARG A 34 4.48 -29.56 12.83
CA ARG A 34 5.49 -29.13 13.82
C ARG A 34 5.04 -27.90 14.61
N LEU A 35 4.34 -26.96 13.98
CA LEU A 35 3.77 -25.80 14.68
C LEU A 35 2.73 -26.22 15.71
N ALA A 36 1.91 -27.23 15.41
CA ALA A 36 0.93 -27.76 16.34
C ALA A 36 1.56 -28.37 17.62
N LEU A 37 2.83 -28.83 17.55
CA LEU A 37 3.55 -29.34 18.73
C LEU A 37 3.92 -28.24 19.74
N LEU A 38 3.82 -26.96 19.36
CA LEU A 38 4.06 -25.82 20.23
C LEU A 38 2.86 -25.51 21.13
N GLU A 39 1.72 -26.19 20.94
CA GLU A 39 0.56 -26.01 21.80
C GLU A 39 0.79 -26.54 23.23
N PRO A 40 0.19 -25.89 24.26
CA PRO A 40 -0.82 -24.83 24.17
C PRO A 40 -0.23 -23.44 23.89
N THR A 41 -0.92 -22.68 23.03
CA THR A 41 -0.63 -21.25 22.80
C THR A 41 -1.66 -20.37 23.50
N GLY A 42 -1.31 -19.13 23.80
CA GLY A 42 -2.13 -18.17 24.55
C GLY A 42 -1.48 -16.80 24.62
N GLN A 43 -1.97 -15.95 25.54
CA GLN A 43 -1.54 -14.54 25.63
C GLN A 43 -0.03 -14.36 25.86
N ASP A 44 0.59 -15.25 26.65
CA ASP A 44 2.02 -15.18 26.97
C ASP A 44 2.90 -16.01 26.03
N PHE A 45 2.30 -16.84 25.17
CA PHE A 45 2.99 -17.70 24.20
C PHE A 45 2.11 -17.83 22.95
N GLY A 46 2.20 -16.82 22.09
CA GLY A 46 1.43 -16.73 20.86
C GLY A 46 1.72 -17.86 19.88
N LYS A 47 0.93 -17.94 18.81
CA LYS A 47 1.27 -18.79 17.67
C LYS A 47 2.50 -18.22 16.98
N ALA A 48 3.28 -19.09 16.34
CA ALA A 48 4.41 -18.62 15.55
C ALA A 48 3.92 -17.83 14.33
N VAL A 49 4.46 -16.63 14.13
CA VAL A 49 4.11 -15.72 13.03
C VAL A 49 5.29 -15.61 12.09
N PHE A 50 5.04 -15.81 10.80
CA PHE A 50 6.09 -15.78 9.78
C PHE A 50 5.91 -14.64 8.80
N LEU A 51 7.01 -14.01 8.43
CA LEU A 51 7.06 -13.11 7.28
C LEU A 51 7.29 -13.91 6.01
N ILE A 52 6.28 -13.89 5.14
CA ILE A 52 6.29 -14.60 3.86
C ILE A 52 6.10 -13.58 2.77
N ARG A 53 7.08 -13.50 1.87
CA ARG A 53 7.20 -12.40 0.91
C ARG A 53 6.77 -12.78 -0.49
N ARG A 54 6.39 -11.77 -1.25
CA ARG A 54 6.17 -11.84 -2.71
C ARG A 54 5.08 -12.83 -3.15
N PHE A 55 3.98 -12.92 -2.43
CA PHE A 55 2.79 -13.61 -2.93
C PHE A 55 2.09 -12.79 -4.01
N LEU A 56 1.65 -13.42 -5.09
CA LEU A 56 0.70 -12.82 -6.02
C LEU A 56 -0.73 -13.08 -5.53
N ILE A 57 -1.56 -12.03 -5.48
CA ILE A 57 -2.99 -12.18 -5.23
C ILE A 57 -3.66 -12.71 -6.50
N GLU A 58 -4.24 -13.91 -6.43
CA GLU A 58 -5.03 -14.52 -7.51
C GLU A 58 -6.51 -14.17 -7.43
N ASP A 59 -7.02 -13.99 -6.22
CA ASP A 59 -8.42 -13.70 -5.95
C ASP A 59 -8.57 -13.00 -4.60
N THR A 60 -9.58 -12.14 -4.49
CA THR A 60 -9.91 -11.46 -3.24
C THR A 60 -11.41 -11.41 -3.00
N SER A 61 -11.82 -11.47 -1.73
CA SER A 61 -13.22 -11.32 -1.35
C SER A 61 -13.36 -10.86 0.11
N ARG A 62 -14.53 -10.28 0.43
CA ARG A 62 -14.93 -10.06 1.82
C ARG A 62 -15.81 -11.20 2.29
N VAL A 63 -15.57 -11.68 3.51
CA VAL A 63 -16.36 -12.76 4.14
C VAL A 63 -16.78 -12.36 5.56
N GLY A 64 -17.67 -13.14 6.17
CA GLY A 64 -18.13 -12.87 7.54
C GLY A 64 -18.92 -11.57 7.67
N ASP A 65 -19.82 -11.31 6.71
CA ASP A 65 -20.60 -10.07 6.58
C ASP A 65 -19.73 -8.82 6.34
N GLY A 66 -18.71 -8.96 5.50
CA GLY A 66 -17.82 -7.86 5.15
C GLY A 66 -16.69 -7.61 6.15
N ARG A 67 -16.65 -8.31 7.29
CA ARG A 67 -15.70 -8.04 8.39
C ARG A 67 -14.30 -8.62 8.17
N HIS A 68 -14.14 -9.59 7.29
CA HIS A 68 -12.86 -10.27 7.09
C HIS A 68 -12.43 -10.18 5.64
N PHE A 69 -11.13 -10.09 5.41
CA PHE A 69 -10.56 -10.06 4.08
C PHE A 69 -9.98 -11.43 3.75
N LYS A 70 -10.57 -12.11 2.77
CA LYS A 70 -10.11 -13.40 2.27
C LYS A 70 -9.36 -13.19 0.95
N MET A 71 -8.23 -13.85 0.83
CA MET A 71 -7.39 -13.80 -0.37
C MET A 71 -7.02 -15.22 -0.80
N ARG A 72 -6.70 -15.36 -2.09
CA ARG A 72 -5.97 -16.50 -2.60
C ARG A 72 -4.59 -16.04 -3.05
N LEU A 73 -3.56 -16.55 -2.39
CA LEU A 73 -2.18 -16.09 -2.53
C LEU A 73 -1.35 -17.17 -3.20
N ARG A 74 -0.75 -16.86 -4.36
CA ARG A 74 0.14 -17.77 -5.08
C ARG A 74 1.60 -17.37 -4.90
N SER A 75 2.45 -18.33 -4.56
CA SER A 75 3.89 -18.09 -4.47
C SER A 75 4.44 -17.61 -5.82
N ASN A 76 5.35 -16.66 -5.77
CA ASN A 76 6.10 -16.18 -6.92
C ASN A 76 7.49 -16.85 -6.98
N ASP A 77 7.52 -18.16 -6.73
CA ASP A 77 8.69 -19.03 -6.80
C ASP A 77 8.41 -20.22 -7.74
N VAL A 78 9.38 -21.13 -7.88
CA VAL A 78 9.28 -22.29 -8.78
C VAL A 78 8.11 -23.22 -8.43
N SER A 79 7.66 -23.23 -7.17
CA SER A 79 6.60 -24.13 -6.72
C SER A 79 5.21 -23.67 -7.18
N MET A 80 5.02 -22.37 -7.39
CA MET A 80 3.75 -21.74 -7.80
C MET A 80 2.56 -22.19 -6.94
N GLN A 81 2.79 -22.50 -5.67
CA GLN A 81 1.77 -23.02 -4.75
C GLN A 81 0.79 -21.90 -4.38
N SER A 82 -0.50 -22.23 -4.34
CA SER A 82 -1.54 -21.29 -3.89
C SER A 82 -2.11 -21.69 -2.55
N PHE A 83 -2.23 -20.71 -1.66
CA PHE A 83 -2.83 -20.85 -0.33
C PHE A 83 -4.06 -19.96 -0.22
N ASP A 84 -5.07 -20.45 0.49
CA ASP A 84 -6.10 -19.55 1.01
C ASP A 84 -5.49 -18.76 2.17
N ALA A 85 -5.77 -17.46 2.23
CA ALA A 85 -5.34 -16.59 3.32
C ALA A 85 -6.53 -15.81 3.87
N ILE A 86 -6.56 -15.57 5.18
CA ILE A 86 -7.60 -14.78 5.82
C ILE A 86 -7.00 -13.78 6.79
N LEU A 87 -7.38 -12.52 6.62
CA LEU A 87 -7.13 -11.45 7.57
C LEU A 87 -8.44 -11.17 8.33
N PHE A 88 -8.48 -11.60 9.59
CA PHE A 88 -9.62 -11.35 10.46
C PHE A 88 -9.71 -9.87 10.79
N HIS A 89 -10.93 -9.36 10.94
CA HIS A 89 -11.24 -7.93 11.14
C HIS A 89 -10.68 -6.94 10.10
N GLY A 90 -9.97 -7.41 9.07
CA GLY A 90 -9.39 -6.58 8.01
C GLY A 90 -10.27 -6.41 6.78
N GLY A 91 -11.60 -6.54 6.87
CA GLY A 91 -12.47 -6.43 5.70
C GLY A 91 -12.32 -5.11 4.91
N ASP A 92 -11.97 -4.03 5.59
CA ASP A 92 -11.66 -2.73 4.99
C ASP A 92 -10.36 -2.75 4.15
N GLU A 93 -9.42 -3.65 4.44
CA GLU A 93 -8.17 -3.80 3.67
C GLU A 93 -8.43 -4.15 2.21
N SER A 94 -9.55 -4.81 1.91
CA SER A 94 -9.93 -5.15 0.54
C SER A 94 -10.08 -3.92 -0.38
N PHE A 95 -10.13 -2.70 0.17
CA PHE A 95 -10.14 -1.48 -0.65
C PHE A 95 -8.77 -1.14 -1.23
N PHE A 96 -7.70 -1.67 -0.66
CA PHE A 96 -6.31 -1.36 -1.05
C PHE A 96 -5.71 -2.45 -1.94
N TYR A 97 -6.14 -3.70 -1.78
CA TYR A 97 -5.58 -4.87 -2.49
C TYR A 97 -6.54 -5.40 -3.55
N ASP A 98 -6.00 -5.80 -4.69
CA ASP A 98 -6.75 -6.43 -5.78
C ASP A 98 -5.98 -7.60 -6.42
N THR A 99 -6.65 -8.36 -7.27
CA THR A 99 -6.04 -9.44 -8.06
C THR A 99 -4.92 -8.89 -8.94
N GLY A 100 -3.76 -9.56 -8.91
CA GLY A 100 -2.55 -9.15 -9.61
C GLY A 100 -1.52 -8.44 -8.72
N ASP A 101 -1.92 -8.00 -7.53
CA ASP A 101 -0.99 -7.38 -6.57
C ASP A 101 0.04 -8.38 -6.06
N VAL A 102 1.25 -7.89 -5.79
CA VAL A 102 2.29 -8.66 -5.11
C VAL A 102 2.42 -8.16 -3.67
N VAL A 103 2.30 -9.07 -2.71
CA VAL A 103 2.19 -8.76 -1.27
C VAL A 103 3.14 -9.56 -0.42
N ASP A 104 3.57 -8.96 0.68
CA ASP A 104 4.17 -9.64 1.82
C ASP A 104 3.08 -9.81 2.88
N VAL A 105 3.08 -10.96 3.56
CA VAL A 105 2.15 -11.26 4.65
C VAL A 105 2.90 -11.68 5.90
N LEU A 106 2.37 -11.26 7.05
CA LEU A 106 2.65 -11.88 8.33
C LEU A 106 1.53 -12.86 8.61
N ALA A 107 1.87 -14.14 8.68
CA ALA A 107 0.86 -15.19 8.82
C ALA A 107 1.37 -16.44 9.53
N THR A 108 0.44 -17.16 10.13
CA THR A 108 0.63 -18.51 10.65
C THR A 108 -0.01 -19.52 9.68
N PRO A 109 0.76 -20.47 9.11
CA PRO A 109 0.20 -21.59 8.37
C PRO A 109 -0.52 -22.57 9.30
N GLU A 110 -1.78 -22.88 8.98
CA GLU A 110 -2.62 -23.76 9.79
C GLU A 110 -3.38 -24.77 8.94
N TRP A 111 -3.71 -25.93 9.51
CA TRP A 111 -4.62 -26.87 8.89
C TRP A 111 -6.04 -26.33 8.95
N ASN A 112 -6.65 -26.10 7.80
CA ASN A 112 -8.09 -25.90 7.65
C ASN A 112 -8.73 -27.21 7.20
N VAL A 113 -9.57 -27.80 8.07
CA VAL A 113 -10.35 -29.01 7.76
C VAL A 113 -11.81 -28.64 7.53
N TRP A 114 -12.22 -28.61 6.27
CA TRP A 114 -13.60 -28.31 5.89
C TRP A 114 -14.16 -29.44 5.03
N GLN A 115 -15.35 -29.94 5.39
CA GLN A 115 -16.05 -31.02 4.68
C GLN A 115 -15.16 -32.26 4.42
N GLY A 116 -14.30 -32.61 5.38
CA GLY A 116 -13.40 -33.77 5.29
C GLY A 116 -12.16 -33.55 4.41
N ARG A 117 -11.93 -32.35 3.88
CA ARG A 117 -10.71 -31.98 3.16
C ARG A 117 -9.83 -31.12 4.06
N ALA A 118 -8.59 -31.56 4.29
CA ALA A 118 -7.56 -30.77 4.94
C ALA A 118 -6.76 -29.98 3.89
N THR A 119 -6.63 -28.67 4.10
CA THR A 119 -5.82 -27.76 3.29
C THR A 119 -5.05 -26.84 4.21
N ILE A 120 -3.86 -26.41 3.79
CA ILE A 120 -3.12 -25.38 4.52
C ILE A 120 -3.75 -24.01 4.20
N GLN A 121 -4.08 -23.26 5.24
CA GLN A 121 -4.55 -21.88 5.15
C GLN A 121 -3.60 -20.97 5.92
N LEU A 122 -3.37 -19.78 5.41
CA LEU A 122 -2.61 -18.74 6.09
C LEU A 122 -3.56 -17.90 6.93
N THR A 123 -3.44 -17.98 8.26
CA THR A 123 -4.07 -17.03 9.17
C THR A 123 -3.19 -15.78 9.19
N THR A 124 -3.62 -14.75 8.49
CA THR A 124 -2.86 -13.52 8.28
C THR A 124 -3.15 -12.50 9.38
N GLU A 125 -2.09 -11.94 9.96
CA GLU A 125 -2.16 -10.87 10.96
C GLU A 125 -1.96 -9.50 10.33
N ALA A 126 -1.04 -9.42 9.36
CA ALA A 126 -0.80 -8.20 8.61
C ALA A 126 -0.48 -8.50 7.15
N ILE A 127 -0.81 -7.55 6.29
CA ILE A 127 -0.50 -7.59 4.87
C ILE A 127 0.06 -6.24 4.46
N ARG A 128 1.06 -6.26 3.58
CA ARG A 128 1.56 -5.06 2.92
C ARG A 128 1.88 -5.35 1.47
N PRO A 129 1.95 -4.31 0.61
CA PRO A 129 2.59 -4.45 -0.68
C PRO A 129 3.99 -5.00 -0.51
N SER A 130 4.37 -5.94 -1.37
CA SER A 130 5.76 -6.31 -1.54
C SER A 130 6.44 -5.17 -2.29
N CYS A 131 6.90 -4.15 -1.58
CA CYS A 131 7.67 -3.06 -2.19
C CYS A 131 8.99 -3.62 -2.75
N GLY A 132 9.14 -3.59 -4.07
CA GLY A 132 10.45 -3.71 -4.70
C GLY A 132 11.22 -2.39 -4.60
N ASN A 133 12.31 -2.25 -5.34
CA ASN A 133 13.06 -1.00 -5.41
C ASN A 133 12.34 0.10 -6.23
N GLU A 134 11.07 -0.08 -6.61
CA GLU A 134 10.33 0.84 -7.48
C GLU A 134 10.06 2.17 -6.78
N ASP A 135 9.55 2.13 -5.54
CA ASP A 135 9.30 3.33 -4.75
C ASP A 135 10.60 4.06 -4.42
N ALA A 136 11.63 3.33 -3.98
CA ALA A 136 12.96 3.90 -3.73
C ALA A 136 13.50 4.65 -4.97
N ARG A 137 13.42 4.02 -6.15
CA ARG A 137 13.82 4.65 -7.43
C ARG A 137 12.94 5.84 -7.79
N ALA A 138 11.64 5.78 -7.49
CA ALA A 138 10.73 6.89 -7.71
C ALA A 138 11.09 8.08 -6.82
N PHE A 139 11.40 7.87 -5.53
CA PHE A 139 11.87 8.92 -4.63
C PHE A 139 13.20 9.49 -5.08
N GLU A 140 14.20 8.65 -5.36
CA GLU A 140 15.51 9.11 -5.86
C GLU A 140 15.34 9.93 -7.14
N GLY A 141 14.52 9.45 -8.08
CA GLY A 141 14.20 10.15 -9.32
C GLY A 141 13.40 11.43 -9.12
N PHE A 142 12.56 11.52 -8.08
CA PHE A 142 11.83 12.72 -7.72
C PHE A 142 12.72 13.75 -7.04
N GLN A 143 13.52 13.35 -6.06
CA GLN A 143 14.50 14.22 -5.39
C GLN A 143 15.52 14.78 -6.37
N ARG A 144 16.08 13.95 -7.26
CA ARG A 144 16.98 14.40 -8.32
C ARG A 144 16.33 15.47 -9.20
N PHE A 145 15.05 15.31 -9.51
CA PHE A 145 14.30 16.28 -10.30
C PHE A 145 14.14 17.62 -9.57
N ILE A 146 13.85 17.60 -8.26
CA ILE A 146 13.74 18.83 -7.45
C ILE A 146 15.09 19.56 -7.36
N GLU A 147 16.19 18.83 -7.16
CA GLU A 147 17.52 19.41 -6.95
C GLU A 147 18.20 19.87 -8.26
N MET A 148 18.12 19.04 -9.30
CA MET A 148 18.84 19.24 -10.57
C MET A 148 17.97 18.80 -11.76
N PRO A 149 16.96 19.60 -12.13
CA PRO A 149 16.09 19.25 -13.25
C PRO A 149 16.85 19.29 -14.58
N SER A 150 16.82 18.19 -15.34
CA SER A 150 17.47 18.05 -16.64
C SER A 150 16.46 17.75 -17.76
N SER A 151 16.58 18.40 -18.92
CA SER A 151 15.62 18.21 -20.02
C SER A 151 15.54 16.79 -20.57
N GLU A 152 16.63 16.01 -20.47
CA GLU A 152 16.67 14.60 -20.88
C GLU A 152 15.83 13.73 -19.93
N ASP A 153 15.92 13.97 -18.62
CA ASP A 153 15.08 13.28 -17.64
C ASP A 153 13.58 13.58 -17.88
N MET A 154 13.23 14.79 -18.33
CA MET A 154 11.83 15.20 -18.56
C MET A 154 11.20 14.48 -19.74
N ALA A 155 11.96 14.28 -20.83
CA ALA A 155 11.44 13.66 -22.04
C ALA A 155 10.99 12.20 -21.81
N MET A 156 11.44 11.58 -20.73
CA MET A 156 11.04 10.23 -20.32
C MET A 156 9.85 10.19 -19.35
N ARG A 157 9.37 11.34 -18.87
CA ARG A 157 8.24 11.42 -17.94
C ARG A 157 6.94 11.65 -18.69
N MET A 158 5.85 11.19 -18.10
CA MET A 158 4.52 11.52 -18.61
C MET A 158 4.14 12.98 -18.35
N THR A 159 3.33 13.54 -19.24
CA THR A 159 2.70 14.85 -19.03
C THR A 159 1.45 14.70 -18.16
N MET A 160 1.45 15.33 -17.00
CA MET A 160 0.30 15.39 -16.11
C MET A 160 -0.78 16.34 -16.66
N LYS A 161 -2.03 15.93 -16.48
CA LYS A 161 -3.27 16.57 -16.97
C LYS A 161 -4.29 16.73 -15.83
N PRO A 162 -5.34 17.56 -15.96
CA PRO A 162 -6.31 17.81 -14.88
C PRO A 162 -6.95 16.54 -14.30
N MET A 163 -7.13 15.50 -15.13
CA MET A 163 -7.67 14.21 -14.72
C MET A 163 -6.81 13.49 -13.66
N HIS A 164 -5.48 13.66 -13.66
CA HIS A 164 -4.60 13.00 -12.68
C HIS A 164 -4.78 13.61 -11.29
N PHE A 165 -4.81 14.95 -11.21
CA PHE A 165 -5.09 15.68 -9.99
C PHE A 165 -6.48 15.33 -9.43
N THR A 166 -7.48 15.30 -10.31
CA THR A 166 -8.86 14.99 -9.95
C THR A 166 -8.98 13.55 -9.43
N ALA A 167 -8.39 12.59 -10.14
CA ALA A 167 -8.46 11.18 -9.76
C ALA A 167 -7.78 10.93 -8.41
N LEU A 168 -6.62 11.54 -8.18
CA LEU A 168 -5.91 11.43 -6.91
C LEU A 168 -6.69 12.08 -5.77
N TRP A 169 -7.24 13.30 -5.98
CA TRP A 169 -8.07 13.98 -4.98
C TRP A 169 -9.32 13.16 -4.62
N LEU A 170 -10.07 12.68 -5.61
CA LEU A 170 -11.28 11.87 -5.37
C LEU A 170 -10.96 10.57 -4.62
N PHE A 171 -9.81 9.95 -4.91
CA PHE A 171 -9.37 8.78 -4.18
C PHE A 171 -9.07 9.10 -2.71
N LEU A 172 -8.33 10.17 -2.45
CA LEU A 172 -7.99 10.61 -1.09
C LEU A 172 -9.25 11.03 -0.32
N GLU A 173 -10.20 11.69 -0.97
CA GLU A 173 -11.51 12.07 -0.40
C GLU A 173 -12.29 10.84 0.06
N GLN A 174 -12.35 9.78 -0.77
CA GLN A 174 -12.98 8.51 -0.40
C GLN A 174 -12.31 7.83 0.79
N LEU A 175 -11.02 8.07 0.98
CA LEU A 175 -10.25 7.57 2.11
C LEU A 175 -10.38 8.45 3.36
N GLY A 176 -11.09 9.57 3.28
CA GLY A 176 -11.35 10.47 4.40
C GLY A 176 -10.52 11.75 4.41
N ALA A 177 -10.24 12.36 3.24
CA ALA A 177 -9.57 13.66 3.13
C ALA A 177 -10.28 14.84 3.86
N ASP A 178 -11.45 14.62 4.46
CA ASP A 178 -12.16 15.60 5.29
C ASP A 178 -11.98 15.39 6.82
N GLY A 179 -11.20 14.39 7.25
CA GLY A 179 -11.05 13.98 8.66
C GLY A 179 -9.63 14.11 9.23
N ASP A 180 -9.50 13.98 10.56
CA ASP A 180 -8.23 13.96 11.34
C ASP A 180 -7.35 12.71 11.06
N GLY A 181 -7.36 12.24 9.82
CA GLY A 181 -6.76 10.98 9.42
C GLY A 181 -5.32 11.09 8.96
N GLN A 182 -4.59 9.97 8.93
CA GLN A 182 -3.36 9.84 8.13
C GLN A 182 -3.49 8.63 7.23
N ILE A 183 -2.92 8.74 6.04
CA ILE A 183 -2.89 7.71 5.02
C ILE A 183 -1.44 7.35 4.79
N VAL A 184 -1.06 6.12 5.10
CA VAL A 184 0.27 5.59 4.76
C VAL A 184 0.17 4.78 3.49
N PHE A 185 0.92 5.14 2.46
CA PHE A 185 0.88 4.45 1.17
C PHE A 185 2.25 4.42 0.50
N SER A 186 2.41 3.49 -0.46
CA SER A 186 3.53 3.47 -1.39
C SER A 186 3.15 4.27 -2.64
N PRO A 187 4.02 5.14 -3.18
CA PRO A 187 3.74 5.91 -4.38
C PRO A 187 3.36 5.07 -5.60
N SER A 188 4.11 4.00 -5.87
CA SER A 188 3.85 3.11 -7.02
C SER A 188 2.50 2.41 -6.88
N ARG A 189 2.12 2.05 -5.65
CA ARG A 189 0.81 1.48 -5.38
C ARG A 189 -0.31 2.49 -5.58
N LEU A 190 -0.17 3.70 -5.05
CA LEU A 190 -1.18 4.73 -5.21
C LEU A 190 -1.37 5.06 -6.70
N ALA A 191 -0.28 5.09 -7.47
CA ALA A 191 -0.31 5.24 -8.92
C ALA A 191 -1.09 4.09 -9.60
N TRP A 192 -0.82 2.84 -9.20
CA TRP A 192 -1.52 1.67 -9.69
C TRP A 192 -3.04 1.73 -9.40
N VAL A 193 -3.43 2.03 -8.16
CA VAL A 193 -4.84 2.10 -7.74
C VAL A 193 -5.57 3.19 -8.52
N VAL A 194 -4.98 4.38 -8.61
CA VAL A 194 -5.57 5.49 -9.36
C VAL A 194 -5.73 5.13 -10.84
N SER A 195 -4.73 4.45 -11.41
CA SER A 195 -4.76 4.00 -12.81
C SER A 195 -5.91 3.04 -13.10
N HIS A 196 -6.10 2.03 -12.25
CA HIS A 196 -7.14 1.02 -12.48
C HIS A 196 -8.54 1.52 -12.14
N ARG A 197 -8.67 2.28 -11.04
CA ARG A 197 -9.97 2.72 -10.52
C ARG A 197 -10.57 3.89 -11.32
N TYR A 198 -9.72 4.79 -11.80
CA TYR A 198 -10.16 6.00 -12.51
C TYR A 198 -9.81 5.98 -14.00
N ASN A 199 -9.16 4.91 -14.49
CA ASN A 199 -8.73 4.77 -15.88
C ASN A 199 -7.85 5.95 -16.34
N VAL A 200 -6.94 6.38 -15.46
CA VAL A 200 -5.97 7.46 -15.69
C VAL A 200 -4.57 6.90 -15.54
N GLU A 201 -3.84 6.75 -16.63
CA GLU A 201 -2.45 6.30 -16.57
C GLU A 201 -1.65 7.21 -15.63
N ALA A 202 -1.09 6.66 -14.56
CA ALA A 202 -0.31 7.39 -13.57
C ALA A 202 0.90 6.55 -13.16
N ASP A 203 2.04 7.22 -12.95
CA ASP A 203 3.24 6.62 -12.38
C ASP A 203 3.54 7.16 -10.96
N ALA A 204 4.46 6.50 -10.27
CA ALA A 204 4.87 6.87 -8.92
C ALA A 204 5.38 8.32 -8.83
N PHE A 205 6.04 8.81 -9.89
CA PHE A 205 6.53 10.18 -9.91
C PHE A 205 5.40 11.20 -10.02
N ALA A 206 4.41 10.97 -10.89
CA ALA A 206 3.24 11.82 -11.01
C ALA A 206 2.48 11.89 -9.68
N VAL A 207 2.33 10.76 -8.99
CA VAL A 207 1.74 10.73 -7.64
C VAL A 207 2.56 11.59 -6.66
N LEU A 208 3.87 11.39 -6.58
CA LEU A 208 4.73 12.19 -5.70
C LEU A 208 4.64 13.69 -6.02
N ALA A 209 4.70 14.05 -7.30
CA ALA A 209 4.63 15.43 -7.75
C ALA A 209 3.29 16.09 -7.39
N ILE A 210 2.17 15.42 -7.64
CA ILE A 210 0.84 15.96 -7.34
C ILE A 210 0.65 16.10 -5.83
N LEU A 211 1.07 15.12 -5.03
CA LEU A 211 0.97 15.20 -3.58
C LEU A 211 1.88 16.27 -2.98
N SER A 212 3.07 16.49 -3.54
CA SER A 212 3.92 17.61 -3.16
C SER A 212 3.28 18.95 -3.51
N ILE A 213 2.63 19.09 -4.67
CA ILE A 213 1.84 20.29 -5.01
C ILE A 213 0.70 20.49 -4.01
N PHE A 214 -0.04 19.43 -3.67
CA PHE A 214 -1.10 19.50 -2.65
C PHE A 214 -0.53 19.94 -1.30
N SER A 215 0.68 19.49 -0.96
CA SER A 215 1.36 19.91 0.26
C SER A 215 1.79 21.37 0.24
N ASP A 216 2.36 21.85 -0.87
CA ASP A 216 2.80 23.24 -1.05
C ASP A 216 1.65 24.24 -0.86
N VAL A 217 0.43 23.87 -1.25
CA VAL A 217 -0.75 24.73 -1.22
C VAL A 217 -1.66 24.49 0.00
N GLY A 218 -1.21 23.66 0.95
CA GLY A 218 -1.90 23.42 2.22
C GLY A 218 -3.15 22.54 2.12
N LEU A 219 -3.25 21.66 1.12
CA LEU A 219 -4.29 20.64 1.04
C LEU A 219 -3.94 19.40 1.89
N CYS A 220 -2.66 19.19 2.15
CA CYS A 220 -2.19 18.10 2.99
C CYS A 220 -0.79 18.37 3.57
N HIS A 221 -0.40 17.57 4.55
CA HIS A 221 0.99 17.37 4.93
C HIS A 221 1.49 16.06 4.35
N LEU A 222 2.66 16.09 3.70
CA LEU A 222 3.32 14.92 3.13
C LEU A 222 4.62 14.63 3.86
N GLU A 223 4.75 13.44 4.45
CA GLU A 223 5.94 13.02 5.21
C GLU A 223 6.44 11.66 4.71
N ARG A 224 7.74 11.51 4.50
CA ARG A 224 8.34 10.22 4.12
C ARG A 224 8.73 9.45 5.39
N THR A 225 8.38 8.17 5.42
CA THR A 225 8.80 7.22 6.46
C THR A 225 10.18 6.61 6.15
N GLU A 226 10.79 5.95 7.13
CA GLU A 226 12.07 5.24 6.95
C GLU A 226 11.98 4.04 5.98
N SER A 227 10.78 3.55 5.68
CA SER A 227 10.52 2.36 4.85
C SER A 227 9.95 2.69 3.47
N ASP A 228 10.30 3.85 2.90
CA ASP A 228 9.83 4.32 1.58
C ASP A 228 8.30 4.50 1.44
N TYR A 229 7.54 4.46 2.53
CA TYR A 229 6.14 4.86 2.53
C TYR A 229 6.01 6.36 2.73
N VAL A 230 4.89 6.91 2.27
CA VAL A 230 4.51 8.30 2.45
C VAL A 230 3.27 8.37 3.30
N VAL A 231 3.33 9.26 4.30
CA VAL A 231 2.24 9.64 5.16
C VAL A 231 1.61 10.90 4.57
N PHE A 232 0.38 10.76 4.07
CA PHE A 232 -0.47 11.87 3.67
C PHE A 232 -1.42 12.20 4.82
N LYS A 233 -1.40 13.46 5.27
CA LYS A 233 -2.30 13.97 6.31
C LYS A 233 -3.16 15.06 5.67
N PRO A 234 -4.43 14.82 5.34
CA PRO A 234 -5.28 15.87 4.78
C PRO A 234 -5.42 17.04 5.76
N GLU A 235 -5.44 18.26 5.24
CA GLU A 235 -5.68 19.46 6.04
C GLU A 235 -6.97 20.14 5.58
N LYS A 236 -7.77 20.63 6.53
CA LYS A 236 -8.91 21.49 6.18
C LYS A 236 -8.38 22.83 5.68
N PRO A 237 -8.72 23.25 4.46
CA PRO A 237 -8.26 24.52 3.94
C PRO A 237 -8.75 25.66 4.85
N SER A 238 -7.81 26.50 5.30
CA SER A 238 -8.05 27.55 6.30
C SER A 238 -8.62 28.85 5.70
N GLY A 239 -8.96 28.87 4.41
CA GLY A 239 -9.41 30.05 3.67
C GLY A 239 -10.10 29.73 2.33
N ASP A 240 -9.93 30.62 1.34
CA ASP A 240 -10.43 30.42 -0.03
C ASP A 240 -9.86 29.14 -0.66
N ARG A 241 -10.53 28.63 -1.70
CA ARG A 241 -10.13 27.43 -2.42
C ARG A 241 -8.65 27.53 -2.84
N PRO A 242 -7.76 26.64 -2.34
CA PRO A 242 -6.33 26.74 -2.62
C PRO A 242 -6.06 26.58 -4.12
N SER A 243 -5.08 27.34 -4.61
CA SER A 243 -4.72 27.41 -6.02
C SER A 243 -3.49 26.55 -6.28
N LEU A 244 -3.64 25.45 -7.04
CA LEU A 244 -2.52 24.55 -7.35
C LEU A 244 -1.36 25.27 -8.07
N THR A 245 -1.68 26.31 -8.83
CA THR A 245 -0.70 27.11 -9.59
C THR A 245 0.23 27.96 -8.71
N SER A 246 -0.08 28.12 -7.41
CA SER A 246 0.81 28.85 -6.49
C SER A 246 1.95 28.00 -5.93
N SER A 247 1.99 26.70 -6.23
CA SER A 247 3.10 25.81 -5.85
C SER A 247 4.37 26.13 -6.67
N PRO A 248 5.55 26.25 -6.05
CA PRO A 248 6.82 26.37 -6.78
C PRO A 248 7.09 25.16 -7.69
N LEU A 249 6.68 23.96 -7.25
CA LEU A 249 6.78 22.74 -8.02
C LEU A 249 5.90 22.79 -9.28
N TRP A 250 4.71 23.37 -9.18
CA TRP A 250 3.84 23.61 -10.34
C TRP A 250 4.54 24.43 -11.42
N GLU A 251 5.10 25.60 -11.07
CA GLU A 251 5.80 26.47 -12.02
C GLU A 251 6.98 25.75 -12.69
N MET A 252 7.71 24.95 -11.91
CA MET A 252 8.83 24.16 -12.41
C MET A 252 8.34 23.10 -13.41
N LEU A 253 7.29 22.35 -13.08
CA LEU A 253 6.74 21.34 -13.99
C LEU A 253 6.20 21.96 -15.28
N CYS A 254 5.56 23.13 -15.22
CA CYS A 254 5.16 23.89 -16.42
C CYS A 254 6.36 24.27 -17.29
N ARG A 255 7.43 24.81 -16.69
CA ARG A 255 8.66 25.20 -17.42
C ARG A 255 9.27 24.03 -18.21
N TYR A 256 9.14 22.82 -17.69
CA TYR A 256 9.67 21.60 -18.29
C TYR A 256 8.64 20.81 -19.13
N GLY A 257 7.43 21.35 -19.35
CA GLY A 257 6.41 20.71 -20.18
C GLY A 257 5.80 19.43 -19.58
N LEU A 258 5.89 19.27 -18.26
CA LEU A 258 5.34 18.12 -17.53
C LEU A 258 3.90 18.34 -17.07
N LEU A 259 3.34 19.52 -17.32
CA LEU A 259 1.93 19.86 -17.15
C LEU A 259 1.37 20.28 -18.51
N SER A 260 0.17 19.80 -18.84
CA SER A 260 -0.52 20.22 -20.06
C SER A 260 -0.91 21.69 -20.01
N ASP A 261 -0.87 22.37 -21.15
CA ASP A 261 -1.26 23.79 -21.30
C ASP A 261 -2.74 24.08 -20.97
N ASP A 262 -3.59 23.05 -20.90
CA ASP A 262 -5.03 23.14 -20.59
C ASP A 262 -5.36 23.08 -19.07
N LEU A 263 -4.36 23.28 -18.19
CA LEU A 263 -4.50 23.26 -16.72
C LEU A 263 -4.87 24.62 -16.11
#